data_AF-A0AA91JW22-F1
#
_entry.id   AF-A0AA91JW22-F1
#
_cell.length_a   1.000
_cell.length_b   1.000
_cell.length_c   1.000
_cell.angle_alpha   90.00
_cell.angle_beta   90.00
_cell.angle_gamma   90.00
#
_symmetry.space_group_name_H-M   'P 1'
#
loop_
_entity.id
_entity.type
_entity.pdbx_description
1 polymer ?
#
loop_
_entity_poly.entity_id
_entity_poly.type
_entity_poly.pdbx_seq_one_letter_code
_entity_poly.pdbx_strand_id
1 'polypeptide(L)' 'MPISKIEAKQLLQRLIFEDASPQDWVQDVWGLSPILGDSAAKLLEVFEALIECCPEEKLDNLLQSFYQDYVE' A
#
# COMPACT_ATOMS: atom_id res chain seq x y z
N MET A 1 7.63 19.52 6.70
CA MET A 1 7.31 19.45 5.25
C MET A 1 6.49 18.19 5.08
N PRO A 2 5.35 18.24 4.38
CA PRO A 2 4.63 17.00 4.04
C PRO A 2 5.58 16.11 3.22
N ILE A 3 5.53 14.81 3.47
CA ILE A 3 6.22 13.82 2.64
C ILE A 3 5.71 13.89 1.20
N SER A 4 6.55 13.57 0.23
CA SER A 4 6.09 13.48 -1.16
C SER A 4 5.16 12.30 -1.36
N LYS A 5 4.28 12.36 -2.37
CA LYS A 5 3.42 11.23 -2.75
C LYS A 5 4.22 9.95 -3.03
N ILE A 6 5.41 10.08 -3.62
CA ILE A 6 6.30 8.95 -3.91
C ILE A 6 6.81 8.30 -2.62
N GLU A 7 7.27 9.10 -1.66
CA GLU A 7 7.72 8.60 -0.36
C GLU A 7 6.56 7.97 0.42
N ALA A 8 5.40 8.62 0.43
CA ALA A 8 4.20 8.09 1.07
C ALA A 8 3.81 6.73 0.49
N LYS A 9 3.83 6.60 -0.84
CA LYS A 9 3.57 5.34 -1.54
C LYS A 9 4.56 4.25 -1.11
N GLN A 10 5.86 4.56 -1.07
CA GLN A 10 6.89 3.59 -0.67
C GLN A 10 6.72 3.12 0.78
N LEU A 11 6.37 4.03 1.69
CA LEU A 11 6.14 3.69 3.10
C LEU A 11 4.87 2.84 3.27
N LEU A 12 3.78 3.18 2.58
CA LEU A 12 2.56 2.38 2.59
C LEU A 12 2.77 1.01 1.93
N GLN A 13 3.54 0.94 0.84
CA GLN A 13 3.90 -0.33 0.21
C GLN A 13 4.69 -1.22 1.17
N ARG A 14 5.65 -0.68 1.91
CA ARG A 14 6.38 -1.42 2.96
C ARG A 14 5.47 -1.91 4.09
N LEU A 15 4.47 -1.12 4.48
CA LEU A 15 3.51 -1.52 5.51
C LEU A 15 2.60 -2.67 5.05
N ILE A 16 2.22 -2.70 3.78
CA ILE A 16 1.25 -3.69 3.25
C ILE A 16 1.94 -4.95 2.71
N PHE A 17 3.06 -4.79 2.01
CA PHE A 17 3.73 -5.85 1.24
C PHE A 17 5.08 -6.27 1.85
N GLU A 18 5.48 -5.69 2.98
CA GLU A 18 6.75 -5.96 3.66
C GLU A 18 7.95 -5.78 2.71
N ASP A 19 8.69 -6.87 2.46
CA ASP A 19 9.86 -6.92 1.58
C ASP A 19 9.51 -7.29 0.12
N ALA A 20 8.26 -7.66 -0.16
CA ALA A 20 7.82 -8.02 -1.51
C ALA A 20 7.44 -6.77 -2.33
N SER A 21 7.67 -6.83 -3.65
CA SER A 21 7.05 -5.85 -4.53
C SER A 21 5.53 -6.11 -4.56
N PRO A 22 4.69 -5.07 -4.72
CA PRO A 22 3.24 -5.26 -4.75
C PRO A 22 2.78 -6.24 -5.83
N GLN A 23 3.47 -6.28 -6.97
CA GLN A 23 3.14 -7.19 -8.07
C GLN A 23 3.55 -8.63 -7.75
N ASP A 24 4.72 -8.84 -7.16
CA ASP A 24 5.16 -10.17 -6.73
C ASP A 24 4.21 -10.71 -5.65
N TRP A 25 3.78 -9.87 -4.70
CA TRP A 25 2.77 -10.24 -3.72
C TRP A 25 1.46 -10.70 -4.37
N VAL A 26 0.96 -10.00 -5.40
CA VAL A 26 -0.24 -10.44 -6.13
C VAL A 26 0.00 -11.82 -6.77
N GLN A 27 1.16 -12.06 -7.37
CA GLN A 27 1.50 -13.35 -7.98
C GLN A 27 1.59 -14.47 -6.93
N ASP A 28 2.14 -14.19 -5.76
CA ASP A 28 2.20 -15.15 -4.65
C ASP A 28 0.80 -15.52 -4.16
N VAL A 29 -0.10 -14.54 -4.02
CA VAL A 29 -1.51 -14.80 -3.67
C VAL A 29 -2.19 -15.65 -4.75
N TRP A 30 -1.94 -15.37 -6.03
CA TRP A 30 -2.42 -16.18 -7.15
C TRP A 30 -1.92 -17.62 -7.09
N GLY A 31 -0.65 -17.82 -6.72
CA GLY A 31 -0.04 -19.15 -6.54
C GLY A 31 -0.68 -19.95 -5.41
N LEU A 32 -1.22 -19.28 -4.38
CA LEU A 32 -1.93 -19.91 -3.28
C LEU A 32 -3.43 -20.16 -3.60
N SER A 33 -4.09 -19.20 -4.25
CA SER A 33 -5.50 -19.29 -4.62
C SER A 33 -5.85 -18.33 -5.77
N PRO A 34 -6.24 -18.84 -6.95
CA PRO A 34 -6.63 -18.01 -8.08
C PRO A 34 -7.77 -17.03 -7.78
N ILE A 35 -8.76 -17.46 -6.97
CA ILE A 35 -9.91 -16.62 -6.59
C ILE A 35 -9.47 -15.43 -5.72
N LEU A 36 -8.51 -15.67 -4.81
CA LEU A 36 -7.96 -14.60 -3.97
C LEU A 36 -7.00 -13.72 -4.77
N GLY A 37 -6.31 -14.28 -5.75
CA GLY A 37 -5.43 -13.56 -6.67
C GLY A 37 -6.14 -12.45 -7.44
N ASP A 38 -7.33 -12.72 -7.99
CA ASP A 38 -8.15 -11.70 -8.66
C ASP A 38 -8.52 -10.54 -7.72
N SER A 39 -8.76 -10.86 -6.44
CA SER A 39 -9.11 -9.86 -5.44
C SER A 39 -7.88 -9.05 -5.00
N ALA A 40 -6.71 -9.69 -4.91
CA ALA A 40 -5.43 -9.05 -4.64
C ALA A 40 -5.02 -8.07 -5.74
N ALA A 41 -5.19 -8.45 -7.02
CA ALA A 41 -4.94 -7.56 -8.15
C ALA A 41 -5.81 -6.30 -8.09
N LYS A 42 -7.11 -6.46 -7.84
CA LYS A 42 -8.04 -5.32 -7.67
C LYS A 42 -7.67 -4.44 -6.48
N LEU A 43 -7.23 -5.04 -5.38
CA LEU A 43 -6.78 -4.29 -4.20
C LEU A 43 -5.58 -3.41 -4.53
N LEU A 44 -4.61 -3.94 -5.29
CA LEU A 44 -3.46 -3.17 -5.76
C LEU A 44 -3.87 -2.02 -6.69
N GLU A 45 -4.79 -2.24 -7.61
CA GLU A 45 -5.33 -1.19 -8.49
C GLU A 45 -6.02 -0.06 -7.69
N VAL A 46 -6.85 -0.43 -6.72
CA VAL A 46 -7.52 0.54 -5.85
C VAL A 46 -6.51 1.30 -4.99
N PHE A 47 -5.51 0.62 -4.45
CA PHE A 47 -4.42 1.25 -3.71
C PHE A 47 -3.70 2.31 -4.54
N GLU A 48 -3.28 1.97 -5.75
CA GLU A 48 -2.62 2.90 -6.68
C GLU A 48 -3.50 4.11 -7.01
N ALA A 49 -4.79 3.87 -7.28
CA ALA A 49 -5.75 4.95 -7.54
C ALA A 49 -5.96 5.87 -6.32
N LEU A 50 -5.97 5.32 -5.10
CA LEU A 50 -6.10 6.09 -3.86
C LEU A 50 -4.88 6.98 -3.61
N ILE A 51 -3.68 6.45 -3.82
CA ILE A 51 -2.44 7.23 -3.73
C ILE A 51 -2.46 8.38 -4.74
N GLU A 52 -2.88 8.10 -5.97
CA GLU A 52 -2.90 9.11 -7.02
C GLU A 52 -3.94 10.21 -6.77
N CYS A 53 -5.12 9.87 -6.24
CA CYS A 53 -6.17 10.86 -5.98
C CYS A 53 -6.03 11.60 -4.64
N CYS A 54 -5.23 11.08 -3.69
CA CYS A 54 -5.06 11.71 -2.38
C CYS A 54 -4.06 12.88 -2.40
N PRO A 55 -4.39 13.99 -1.70
CA PRO A 55 -3.43 15.04 -1.39
C PRO A 55 -2.31 14.54 -0.47
N GLU A 56 -1.09 15.04 -0.64
CA GLU A 56 0.09 14.64 0.15
C GLU A 56 -0.11 14.81 1.66
N GLU A 57 -0.76 15.91 2.09
CA GLU A 57 -1.07 16.13 3.51
C GLU A 57 -1.97 15.03 4.09
N LYS A 58 -2.89 14.47 3.29
CA LYS A 58 -3.77 13.37 3.75
C LYS A 58 -3.01 12.06 3.82
N LEU A 59 -2.09 11.81 2.90
CA LEU A 59 -1.20 10.65 2.94
C LEU A 59 -0.25 10.71 4.14
N ASP A 60 0.30 11.88 4.45
CA ASP A 60 1.15 12.08 5.63
C ASP A 60 0.40 11.80 6.93
N ASN A 61 -0.82 12.34 7.07
CA ASN A 61 -1.68 12.08 8.24
C ASN A 61 -2.01 10.58 8.38
N LEU A 62 -2.33 9.91 7.27
CA LEU A 62 -2.64 8.48 7.26
C LEU A 62 -1.44 7.63 7.69
N LEU A 63 -0.25 7.98 7.21
CA LEU A 63 0.98 7.31 7.60
C LEU A 63 1.27 7.51 9.08
N GLN A 64 1.14 8.74 9.60
CA GLN A 64 1.32 9.01 11.02
C GLN A 64 0.37 8.18 11.89
N SER A 65 -0.90 7.99 11.49
CA SER A 65 -1.81 7.12 12.26
C SER A 65 -1.34 5.67 12.30
N PHE A 66 -0.87 5.10 11.19
CA PHE A 66 -0.38 3.72 11.19
C PHE A 66 0.94 3.54 11.94
N TYR A 67 1.85 4.50 11.86
CA TYR A 67 3.13 4.43 12.58
C TYR A 67 2.98 4.71 14.08
N GLN A 68 2.00 5.51 14.51
CA GLN A 68 1.66 5.65 15.93
C GLN A 68 1.15 4.32 16.50
N ASP A 69 0.26 3.65 15.77
CA ASP A 69 -0.26 2.34 16.17
C ASP A 69 0.80 1.22 16.16
N TYR A 70 1.92 1.40 15.45
CA TYR A 70 3.01 0.42 15.36
C TYR A 70 4.04 0.54 16.50
N VAL A 71 4.00 1.61 17.29
CA VAL A 71 4.98 1.91 18.37
C VAL A 71 4.39 1.69 19.77
N GLU A 72 3.08 1.46 19.90
CA GLU A 72 2.41 0.97 21.13
C GLU A 72 2.34 -0.56 21.18
#